data_AF-Q59PS3-F1
#
_entry.id   AF-Q59PS3-F1
#
_cell.length_a   1.000
_cell.length_b   1.000
_cell.length_c   1.000
_cell.angle_alpha   90.00
_cell.angle_beta   90.00
_cell.angle_gamma   90.00
#
_symmetry.space_group_name_H-M   'P 1'
#
loop_
_entity.id
_entity.type
_entity.pdbx_description
1 polymer ?
#
loop_
_entity_poly.entity_id
_entity_poly.type
_entity_poly.pdbx_seq_one_letter_code
_entity_poly.pdbx_strand_id
1 'polypeptide(L)'
;MSSTSMDIDIFAKLAKLPSEIITIILDYLPKCILPKLLYLSPIRKIVASAILLDVEITEHVKRHERSNEPGVGFSKCDCDHMTFQPECLKQGVNQWKIFPRIIHLEYFFAFKLTYKIFPEVLYKASKVNATFFGYDSCDPDSDLKHFAESKVKFDSLTLQSCEHVSELPTVVTSLELDETILDNYEIDGLKKLILDSFGYENTTTEYSFASSLEDLTILDYKITKITLPPNLRRLYISTFLKSVDFVSEEMPHLEYLSLSLPDVKSLEDTGIHAPNLKTLEINSR
;
A
#
# COMPACT_ATOMS: atom_id res chain seq x y z
N MET A 1 -17.63 38.51 -7.93
CA MET A 1 -17.14 38.78 -6.57
C MET A 1 -15.94 37.89 -6.30
N SER A 2 -14.81 38.48 -5.92
CA SER A 2 -13.54 37.80 -5.66
C SER A 2 -13.68 36.84 -4.49
N SER A 3 -13.66 35.53 -4.74
CA SER A 3 -13.75 34.49 -3.70
C SER A 3 -12.40 34.20 -3.01
N THR A 4 -11.45 35.14 -3.08
CA THR A 4 -10.14 35.05 -2.42
C THR A 4 -10.20 35.18 -0.90
N SER A 5 -11.32 35.62 -0.31
CA SER A 5 -11.53 35.41 1.12
C SER A 5 -11.93 33.95 1.36
N MET A 6 -10.95 33.05 1.43
CA MET A 6 -11.07 32.01 2.46
C MET A 6 -11.50 32.74 3.72
N ASP A 7 -12.60 32.34 4.35
CA ASP A 7 -13.14 33.00 5.53
C ASP A 7 -12.05 33.12 6.59
N ILE A 8 -11.36 34.27 6.62
CA ILE A 8 -10.30 34.57 7.57
C ILE A 8 -10.88 34.40 8.98
N ASP A 9 -12.17 34.67 9.15
CA ASP A 9 -12.92 34.47 10.39
C ASP A 9 -13.04 33.00 10.82
N ILE A 10 -13.27 32.06 9.89
CA ILE A 10 -13.30 30.63 10.21
C ILE A 10 -11.91 30.20 10.70
N PHE A 11 -10.86 30.64 10.01
CA PHE A 11 -9.48 30.25 10.34
C PHE A 11 -8.91 30.98 11.57
N ALA A 12 -9.30 32.22 11.81
CA ALA A 12 -8.99 32.93 13.05
C ALA A 12 -9.69 32.29 14.26
N LYS A 13 -10.89 31.70 14.06
CA LYS A 13 -11.53 30.86 15.08
C LYS A 13 -10.81 29.54 15.28
N LEU A 14 -10.32 28.90 14.21
CA LEU A 14 -9.51 27.68 14.33
C LEU A 14 -8.27 27.90 15.21
N ALA A 15 -7.61 29.06 15.09
CA ALA A 15 -6.46 29.41 15.92
C ALA A 15 -6.74 29.51 17.44
N LYS A 16 -8.02 29.60 17.84
CA LYS A 16 -8.43 29.62 19.25
C LYS A 16 -8.70 28.24 19.83
N LEU A 17 -8.73 27.21 18.99
CA LEU A 17 -8.97 25.83 19.42
C LEU A 17 -7.67 25.20 19.95
N PRO A 18 -7.77 24.21 20.86
CA PRO A 18 -6.61 23.40 21.25
C PRO A 18 -5.93 22.73 20.05
N SER A 19 -4.62 22.50 20.14
CA SER A 19 -3.83 21.91 19.06
C SER A 19 -4.33 20.54 18.60
N GLU A 20 -4.84 19.74 19.54
CA GLU A 20 -5.39 18.41 19.27
C GLU A 20 -6.64 18.53 18.40
N ILE A 21 -7.50 19.51 18.70
CA ILE A 21 -8.74 19.76 17.94
C ILE A 21 -8.41 20.29 16.54
N ILE A 22 -7.42 21.19 16.41
CA ILE A 22 -6.98 21.68 15.10
C ILE A 22 -6.47 20.50 14.27
N THR A 23 -5.66 19.61 14.84
CA THR A 23 -5.12 18.43 14.14
C THR A 23 -6.25 17.55 13.61
N ILE A 24 -7.24 17.22 14.46
CA ILE A 24 -8.41 16.45 14.05
C ILE A 24 -9.14 17.14 12.88
N ILE A 25 -9.36 18.46 12.96
CA ILE A 25 -10.00 19.20 11.87
C ILE A 25 -9.20 19.10 10.57
N LEU A 26 -7.88 19.25 10.62
CA LEU A 26 -7.01 19.15 9.44
C LEU A 26 -7.04 17.76 8.81
N ASP A 27 -7.24 16.70 9.59
CA ASP A 27 -7.32 15.32 9.09
C ASP A 27 -8.57 15.10 8.22
N TYR A 28 -9.67 15.83 8.49
CA TYR A 28 -10.91 15.77 7.70
C TYR A 28 -10.92 16.73 6.49
N LEU A 29 -9.88 17.54 6.29
CA LEU A 29 -9.81 18.45 5.14
C LEU A 29 -9.13 17.78 3.94
N PRO A 30 -9.59 18.04 2.70
CA PRO A 30 -8.84 17.67 1.50
C PRO A 30 -7.42 18.22 1.58
N LYS A 31 -6.40 17.37 1.36
CA LYS A 31 -5.00 17.74 1.63
C LYS A 31 -4.56 18.95 0.80
N CYS A 32 -5.11 19.15 -0.40
CA CYS A 32 -4.82 20.29 -1.27
C CYS A 32 -5.12 21.68 -0.66
N ILE A 33 -5.98 21.76 0.38
CA ILE A 33 -6.30 23.02 1.07
C ILE A 33 -5.18 23.42 2.02
N LEU A 34 -4.47 22.45 2.60
CA LEU A 34 -3.51 22.66 3.69
C LEU A 34 -2.42 23.70 3.36
N PRO A 35 -1.82 23.74 2.15
CA PRO A 35 -0.82 24.76 1.82
C PRO A 35 -1.34 26.19 1.95
N LYS A 36 -2.64 26.43 1.73
CA LYS A 36 -3.24 27.76 1.93
C LYS A 36 -3.33 28.14 3.40
N LEU A 37 -3.39 27.15 4.29
CA LEU A 37 -3.44 27.35 5.73
C LEU A 37 -2.07 27.67 6.32
N LEU A 38 -0.97 27.42 5.60
CA LEU A 38 0.39 27.81 6.03
C LEU A 38 0.55 29.32 6.19
N TYR A 39 -0.25 30.14 5.48
CA TYR A 39 -0.23 31.59 5.65
C TYR A 39 -0.73 32.03 7.03
N LEU A 40 -1.52 31.20 7.72
CA LEU A 40 -2.07 31.49 9.04
C LEU A 40 -1.02 31.24 10.13
N SER A 41 -0.31 32.31 10.52
CA SER A 41 0.78 32.24 11.48
C SER A 41 0.48 31.44 12.77
N PRO A 42 -0.71 31.55 13.41
CA PRO A 42 -0.98 30.85 14.67
C PRO A 42 -1.00 29.33 14.56
N ILE A 43 -1.46 28.79 13.41
CA ILE A 43 -1.60 27.33 13.21
C ILE A 43 -0.57 26.76 12.23
N ARG A 44 0.30 27.61 11.68
CA ARG A 44 1.25 27.28 10.60
C ARG A 44 2.06 26.02 10.88
N LYS A 45 2.57 25.83 12.10
CA LYS A 45 3.38 24.66 12.46
C LYS A 45 2.56 23.37 12.48
N ILE A 46 1.32 23.43 12.97
CA ILE A 46 0.39 22.29 12.98
C ILE A 46 0.03 21.91 11.55
N VAL A 47 -0.26 22.91 10.70
CA VAL A 47 -0.50 22.71 9.27
C VAL A 47 0.70 22.09 8.56
N ALA A 48 1.91 22.60 8.81
CA ALA A 48 3.13 22.04 8.24
C ALA A 48 3.35 20.58 8.67
N SER A 49 3.03 20.24 9.92
CA SER A 49 3.06 18.86 10.40
C SER A 49 2.05 17.99 9.65
N ALA A 50 0.80 18.44 9.53
CA ALA A 50 -0.25 17.69 8.81
C ALA A 50 0.10 17.46 7.33
N ILE A 51 0.80 18.42 6.71
CA ILE A 51 1.28 18.31 5.32
C ILE A 51 2.43 17.32 5.18
N LEU A 52 3.37 17.30 6.13
CA LEU A 52 4.63 16.57 5.98
C LEU A 52 4.61 15.16 6.58
N LEU A 53 3.67 14.82 7.45
CA LEU A 53 3.65 13.53 8.14
C LEU A 53 3.27 12.35 7.23
N ASP A 54 2.44 12.58 6.21
CA ASP A 54 1.97 11.60 5.24
C ASP A 54 2.10 12.22 3.86
N VAL A 55 3.08 11.73 3.10
CA VAL A 55 3.47 12.33 1.81
C VAL A 55 3.55 11.28 0.74
N GLU A 56 3.16 11.68 -0.46
CA GLU A 56 3.42 10.94 -1.68
C GLU A 56 4.56 11.64 -2.43
N ILE A 57 5.55 10.87 -2.87
CA ILE A 57 6.67 11.41 -3.64
C ILE A 57 6.51 11.02 -5.09
N THR A 58 6.53 12.02 -5.97
CA THR A 58 6.28 11.88 -7.41
C THR A 58 7.15 12.84 -8.20
N GLU A 59 7.32 12.59 -9.50
CA GLU A 59 8.01 13.52 -10.41
C GLU A 59 7.18 14.77 -10.69
N HIS A 60 5.86 14.60 -10.85
CA HIS A 60 4.96 15.66 -11.30
C HIS A 60 3.93 15.97 -10.24
N VAL A 61 4.04 17.14 -9.63
CA VAL A 61 3.04 17.62 -8.67
C VAL A 61 1.91 18.30 -9.43
N LYS A 62 0.75 17.64 -9.47
CA LYS A 62 -0.51 18.28 -9.87
C LYS A 62 -1.32 18.60 -8.62
N ARG A 63 -1.65 19.87 -8.42
CA ARG A 63 -2.54 20.30 -7.33
C ARG A 63 -3.91 20.59 -7.91
N HIS A 64 -4.94 19.98 -7.34
CA HIS A 64 -6.31 20.37 -7.66
C HIS A 64 -6.52 21.83 -7.28
N GLU A 65 -6.99 22.61 -8.25
CA GLU A 65 -7.49 23.94 -8.02
C GLU A 65 -8.94 23.87 -7.53
N ARG A 66 -9.36 24.91 -6.81
CA ARG A 66 -10.75 25.04 -6.36
C ARG A 66 -11.65 25.03 -7.59
N SER A 67 -12.71 24.22 -7.59
CA SER A 67 -13.73 24.29 -8.64
C SER A 67 -14.38 25.67 -8.67
N ASN A 68 -14.55 26.21 -9.88
CA ASN A 68 -15.29 27.45 -10.12
C ASN A 68 -16.81 27.25 -10.00
N GLU A 69 -17.29 25.99 -9.91
CA GLU A 69 -18.70 25.70 -9.69
C GLU A 69 -19.13 26.18 -8.28
N PRO A 70 -20.18 27.02 -8.18
CA PRO A 70 -20.69 27.49 -6.90
C PRO A 70 -21.06 26.33 -5.97
N GLY A 71 -20.61 26.39 -4.71
CA GLY A 71 -20.89 25.36 -3.70
C GLY A 71 -20.05 24.08 -3.80
N VAL A 72 -19.32 23.86 -4.90
CA VAL A 72 -18.50 22.66 -5.09
C VAL A 72 -17.14 22.82 -4.42
N GLY A 73 -16.46 23.94 -4.66
CA GLY A 73 -15.19 24.23 -3.97
C GLY A 73 -14.16 23.10 -4.14
N PHE A 74 -13.84 22.39 -3.05
CA PHE A 74 -12.94 21.24 -3.03
C PHE A 74 -13.64 19.90 -2.74
N SER A 75 -14.97 19.85 -2.72
CA SER A 75 -15.72 18.63 -2.35
C SER A 75 -15.53 17.46 -3.30
N LYS A 76 -15.09 17.72 -4.54
CA LYS A 76 -14.76 16.71 -5.55
C LYS A 76 -13.26 16.32 -5.56
N CYS A 77 -12.45 16.82 -4.63
CA CYS A 77 -11.00 16.56 -4.59
C CYS A 77 -10.74 15.19 -3.96
N ASP A 78 -10.20 14.26 -4.73
CA ASP A 78 -9.71 12.97 -4.24
C ASP A 78 -8.24 13.08 -3.78
N CYS A 79 -8.01 13.99 -2.84
CA CYS A 79 -6.70 14.48 -2.47
C CYS A 79 -6.28 13.84 -1.15
N ASP A 80 -6.08 12.53 -1.18
CA ASP A 80 -5.79 11.71 0.01
C ASP A 80 -4.39 11.97 0.56
N HIS A 81 -3.42 12.18 -0.33
CA HIS A 81 -2.03 12.45 0.02
C HIS A 81 -1.56 13.82 -0.50
N MET A 82 -0.57 14.39 0.18
CA MET A 82 0.15 15.55 -0.36
C MET A 82 1.32 15.07 -1.21
N THR A 83 1.31 15.45 -2.48
CA THR A 83 2.37 15.10 -3.43
C THR A 83 3.54 16.08 -3.38
N PHE A 84 4.76 15.54 -3.44
CA PHE A 84 6.00 16.29 -3.47
C PHE A 84 6.99 15.74 -4.50
N GLN A 85 7.70 16.65 -5.15
CA GLN A 85 9.01 16.32 -5.70
C GLN A 85 10.04 16.14 -4.56
N PRO A 86 11.04 15.26 -4.71
CA PRO A 86 12.05 15.02 -3.68
C PRO A 86 12.77 16.28 -3.18
N GLU A 87 13.11 17.22 -4.07
CA GLU A 87 13.77 18.48 -3.72
C GLU A 87 12.85 19.38 -2.89
N CYS A 88 11.58 19.48 -3.27
CA CYS A 88 10.57 20.25 -2.56
C CYS A 88 10.33 19.67 -1.16
N LEU A 89 10.26 18.35 -1.05
CA LEU A 89 10.14 17.67 0.24
C LEU A 89 11.35 17.95 1.11
N LYS A 90 12.57 17.81 0.57
CA LYS A 90 13.82 18.12 1.27
C LYS A 90 13.85 19.55 1.79
N GLN A 91 13.39 20.52 1.00
CA GLN A 91 13.26 21.91 1.43
C GLN A 91 12.23 22.06 2.57
N GLY A 92 11.05 21.43 2.44
CA GLY A 92 10.02 21.43 3.47
C GLY A 92 10.49 20.84 4.80
N VAL A 93 11.13 19.68 4.78
CA VAL A 93 11.73 19.04 5.97
C VAL A 93 12.79 19.94 6.58
N ASN A 94 13.66 20.55 5.76
CA ASN A 94 14.71 21.45 6.26
C ASN A 94 14.14 22.72 6.89
N GLN A 95 13.06 23.27 6.34
CA GLN A 95 12.39 24.46 6.84
C GLN A 95 11.65 24.20 8.16
N TRP A 96 10.91 23.10 8.24
CA TRP A 96 10.00 22.82 9.37
C TRP A 96 10.61 21.90 10.42
N LYS A 97 11.70 21.21 10.11
CA LYS A 97 12.33 20.17 10.94
C LYS A 97 11.36 19.03 11.29
N ILE A 98 10.48 18.68 10.34
CA ILE A 98 9.50 17.60 10.46
C ILE A 98 9.82 16.59 9.38
N PHE A 99 10.18 15.37 9.76
CA PHE A 99 10.35 14.26 8.83
C PHE A 99 9.01 13.58 8.59
N PRO A 100 8.74 13.09 7.36
CA PRO A 100 7.59 12.25 7.11
C PRO A 100 7.58 11.00 7.97
N ARG A 101 6.38 10.63 8.42
CA ARG A 101 6.14 9.37 9.12
C ARG A 101 5.78 8.28 8.12
N ILE A 102 4.96 8.61 7.14
CA ILE A 102 4.50 7.72 6.07
C ILE A 102 4.94 8.32 4.74
N ILE A 103 5.54 7.49 3.89
CA ILE A 103 5.93 7.84 2.53
C ILE A 103 5.22 6.87 1.58
N HIS A 104 4.56 7.42 0.58
CA HIS A 104 4.01 6.70 -0.56
C HIS A 104 4.88 6.99 -1.79
N LEU A 105 5.27 5.94 -2.50
CA LEU A 105 6.03 6.01 -3.75
C LEU A 105 5.23 5.30 -4.83
N GLU A 106 4.97 6.00 -5.91
CA GLU A 106 4.41 5.42 -7.12
C GLU A 106 5.48 5.43 -8.21
N TYR A 107 5.60 4.32 -8.94
CA TYR A 107 6.55 4.13 -10.04
C TYR A 107 8.02 3.94 -9.60
N PHE A 108 8.78 3.15 -10.38
CA PHE A 108 10.21 2.92 -10.14
C PHE A 108 11.03 4.22 -10.11
N PHE A 109 10.63 5.19 -10.93
CA PHE A 109 11.32 6.47 -11.05
C PHE A 109 11.26 7.30 -9.75
N ALA A 110 10.11 7.33 -9.06
CA ALA A 110 9.98 8.10 -7.83
C ALA A 110 10.94 7.60 -6.75
N PHE A 111 11.11 6.27 -6.63
CA PHE A 111 12.10 5.69 -5.73
C PHE A 111 13.52 6.10 -6.11
N LYS A 112 13.92 5.89 -7.37
CA LYS A 112 15.27 6.24 -7.88
C LYS A 112 15.61 7.71 -7.65
N LEU A 113 14.68 8.61 -7.97
CA LEU A 113 14.86 10.05 -7.80
C LEU A 113 14.98 10.42 -6.32
N THR A 114 14.09 9.88 -5.47
CA THR A 114 14.14 10.12 -4.02
C THR A 114 15.44 9.62 -3.41
N TYR A 115 15.86 8.40 -3.77
CA TYR A 115 17.10 7.80 -3.30
C TYR A 115 18.33 8.64 -3.69
N LYS A 116 18.32 9.23 -4.89
CA LYS A 116 19.40 10.12 -5.36
C LYS A 116 19.44 11.46 -4.62
N ILE A 117 18.30 12.10 -4.37
CA ILE A 117 18.22 13.50 -3.91
C ILE A 117 18.10 13.61 -2.38
N PHE A 118 17.33 12.71 -1.77
CA PHE A 118 16.98 12.78 -0.35
C PHE A 118 16.86 11.38 0.28
N PRO A 119 17.89 10.52 0.18
CA PRO A 119 17.81 9.13 0.64
C PRO A 119 17.49 8.99 2.14
N GLU A 120 17.95 9.94 2.97
CA GLU A 120 17.70 9.93 4.41
C GLU A 120 16.21 9.92 4.79
N VAL A 121 15.33 10.40 3.90
CA VAL A 121 13.89 10.43 4.14
C VAL A 121 13.30 9.01 4.15
N LEU A 122 13.83 8.12 3.31
CA LEU A 122 13.39 6.73 3.20
C LEU A 122 13.80 5.90 4.42
N TYR A 123 14.95 6.21 5.03
CA TYR A 123 15.44 5.50 6.22
C TYR A 123 14.82 6.00 7.54
N LYS A 124 14.34 7.25 7.55
CA LYS A 124 13.76 7.88 8.76
C LYS A 124 12.25 7.74 8.85
N ALA A 125 11.57 7.48 7.74
CA ALA A 125 10.14 7.23 7.74
C ALA A 125 9.81 5.98 8.57
N SER A 126 8.67 6.01 9.26
CA SER A 126 8.17 4.85 9.99
C SER A 126 7.53 3.81 9.07
N LYS A 127 6.95 4.26 7.94
CA LYS A 127 6.35 3.42 6.92
C LYS A 127 6.74 3.93 5.53
N VAL A 128 7.19 3.03 4.68
CA VAL A 128 7.43 3.29 3.27
C VAL A 128 6.57 2.32 2.47
N ASN A 129 5.61 2.87 1.74
CA ASN A 129 4.69 2.12 0.89
C ASN A 129 5.06 2.41 -0.56
N ALA A 130 5.21 1.38 -1.37
CA ALA A 130 5.58 1.55 -2.77
C ALA A 130 4.68 0.72 -3.70
N THR A 131 4.30 1.32 -4.81
CA THR A 131 3.64 0.65 -5.93
C THR A 131 4.51 0.83 -7.17
N PHE A 132 4.98 -0.26 -7.74
CA PHE A 132 5.84 -0.27 -8.91
C PHE A 132 5.16 -1.00 -10.06
N PHE A 133 5.19 -0.39 -11.24
CA PHE A 133 4.61 -0.96 -12.45
C PHE A 133 5.73 -1.35 -13.40
N GLY A 134 5.66 -2.55 -13.97
CA GLY A 134 6.72 -3.10 -14.80
C GLY A 134 6.97 -2.28 -16.06
N TYR A 135 5.93 -1.65 -16.62
CA TYR A 135 6.05 -0.81 -17.82
C TYR A 135 6.87 0.48 -17.62
N ASP A 136 7.13 0.89 -16.37
CA ASP A 136 7.98 2.06 -16.08
C ASP A 136 9.47 1.73 -16.00
N SER A 137 9.82 0.46 -16.09
CA SER A 137 11.21 0.00 -16.12
C SER A 137 11.50 -0.74 -17.41
N CYS A 138 12.71 -0.53 -17.95
CA CYS A 138 13.23 -1.37 -19.03
C CYS A 138 13.60 -2.78 -18.54
N ASP A 139 13.83 -2.93 -17.23
CA ASP A 139 14.19 -4.18 -16.57
C ASP A 139 13.76 -4.12 -15.09
N PRO A 140 12.49 -4.45 -14.79
CA PRO A 140 11.95 -4.39 -13.43
C PRO A 140 12.75 -5.24 -12.43
N ASP A 141 13.19 -6.44 -12.82
CA ASP A 141 13.96 -7.36 -11.97
C ASP A 141 15.33 -6.78 -11.60
N SER A 142 16.04 -6.21 -12.58
CA SER A 142 17.31 -5.53 -12.30
C SER A 142 17.14 -4.31 -11.38
N ASP A 143 16.05 -3.56 -11.52
CA ASP A 143 15.78 -2.42 -10.64
C ASP A 143 15.47 -2.86 -9.20
N LEU A 144 14.69 -3.93 -9.04
CA LEU A 144 14.35 -4.47 -7.72
C LEU A 144 15.58 -5.04 -7.00
N LYS A 145 16.49 -5.71 -7.72
CA LYS A 145 17.80 -6.11 -7.19
C LYS A 145 18.59 -4.92 -6.68
N HIS A 146 18.66 -3.84 -7.46
CA HIS A 146 19.35 -2.63 -7.02
C HIS A 146 18.65 -1.99 -5.80
N PHE A 147 17.33 -2.08 -5.70
CA PHE A 147 16.59 -1.58 -4.55
C PHE A 147 16.84 -2.44 -3.30
N ALA A 148 17.04 -3.75 -3.43
CA ALA A 148 17.43 -4.61 -2.32
C ALA A 148 18.79 -4.19 -1.71
N GLU A 149 19.75 -3.77 -2.56
CA GLU A 149 21.05 -3.25 -2.10
C GLU A 149 20.92 -1.95 -1.28
N SER A 150 19.85 -1.17 -1.49
CA SER A 150 19.62 0.11 -0.80
C SER A 150 19.32 -0.03 0.69
N LYS A 151 18.91 -1.23 1.13
CA LYS A 151 18.47 -1.55 2.51
C LYS A 151 17.30 -0.70 3.02
N VAL A 152 16.53 -0.08 2.12
CA VAL A 152 15.26 0.54 2.49
C VAL A 152 14.28 -0.55 2.93
N LYS A 153 13.60 -0.34 4.06
CA LYS A 153 12.57 -1.25 4.56
C LYS A 153 11.21 -0.75 4.12
N PHE A 154 10.54 -1.55 3.30
CA PHE A 154 9.18 -1.29 2.88
C PHE A 154 8.20 -1.87 3.91
N ASP A 155 7.17 -1.10 4.26
CA ASP A 155 6.04 -1.61 5.04
C ASP A 155 5.08 -2.36 4.09
N SER A 156 4.73 -1.70 2.99
CA SER A 156 3.94 -2.29 1.90
C SER A 156 4.65 -2.16 0.56
N LEU A 157 4.62 -3.22 -0.25
CA LEU A 157 5.11 -3.23 -1.62
C LEU A 157 4.06 -3.83 -2.54
N THR A 158 3.71 -3.14 -3.61
CA THR A 158 2.84 -3.64 -4.69
C THR A 158 3.63 -3.65 -5.99
N LEU A 159 3.70 -4.80 -6.66
CA LEU A 159 4.32 -4.95 -7.98
C LEU A 159 3.25 -5.31 -9.00
N GLN A 160 3.14 -4.51 -10.06
CA GLN A 160 2.17 -4.74 -11.14
C GLN A 160 2.88 -5.01 -12.46
N SER A 161 2.48 -6.07 -13.16
CA SER A 161 3.00 -6.44 -14.48
C SER A 161 4.53 -6.42 -14.58
N CYS A 162 5.24 -6.84 -13.52
CA CYS A 162 6.71 -6.92 -13.50
C CYS A 162 7.24 -8.24 -14.10
N GLU A 163 6.34 -9.07 -14.64
CA GLU A 163 6.64 -10.37 -15.24
C GLU A 163 7.27 -11.34 -14.23
N HIS A 164 8.59 -11.41 -14.18
CA HIS A 164 9.36 -12.33 -13.35
C HIS A 164 10.35 -11.58 -12.47
N VAL A 165 10.27 -11.81 -11.16
CA VAL A 165 11.12 -11.15 -10.16
C VAL A 165 11.83 -12.20 -9.32
N SER A 166 13.16 -12.13 -9.32
CA SER A 166 14.02 -13.08 -8.61
C SER A 166 14.43 -12.60 -7.21
N GLU A 167 14.44 -11.30 -6.97
CA GLU A 167 14.80 -10.71 -5.69
C GLU A 167 13.95 -9.48 -5.39
N LEU A 168 13.49 -9.37 -4.13
CA LEU A 168 12.69 -8.24 -3.68
C LEU A 168 13.49 -7.35 -2.72
N PRO A 169 13.22 -6.04 -2.72
CA PRO A 169 13.63 -5.22 -1.60
C PRO A 169 12.93 -5.70 -0.31
N THR A 170 13.57 -5.48 0.83
CA THR A 170 13.05 -5.96 2.12
C THR A 170 11.67 -5.38 2.42
N VAL A 171 10.67 -6.25 2.49
CA VAL A 171 9.31 -5.94 2.92
C VAL A 171 9.06 -6.52 4.31
N VAL A 172 8.42 -5.73 5.18
CA VAL A 172 8.23 -6.11 6.59
C VAL A 172 6.82 -6.62 6.87
N THR A 173 5.78 -6.14 6.18
CA THR A 173 4.40 -6.50 6.56
C THR A 173 3.49 -6.89 5.41
N SER A 174 3.54 -6.23 4.25
CA SER A 174 2.56 -6.46 3.17
C SER A 174 3.17 -6.49 1.78
N LEU A 175 2.85 -7.53 1.01
CA LEU A 175 3.24 -7.67 -0.39
C LEU A 175 2.00 -7.95 -1.25
N GLU A 176 1.90 -7.26 -2.37
CA GLU A 176 0.89 -7.49 -3.40
C GLU A 176 1.58 -7.65 -4.76
N LEU A 177 1.23 -8.72 -5.46
CA LEU A 177 1.77 -9.04 -6.77
C LEU A 177 0.61 -9.18 -7.74
N ASP A 178 0.58 -8.33 -8.75
CA ASP A 178 -0.37 -8.35 -9.85
C ASP A 178 0.40 -8.62 -11.14
N GLU A 179 0.00 -9.63 -11.91
CA GLU A 179 0.67 -10.08 -13.14
C GLU A 179 2.20 -10.22 -12.96
N THR A 180 2.63 -10.67 -11.77
CA THR A 180 4.05 -10.73 -11.36
C THR A 180 4.33 -12.04 -10.62
N ILE A 181 5.35 -12.76 -11.04
CA ILE A 181 5.76 -14.06 -10.48
C ILE A 181 7.08 -13.90 -9.71
N LEU A 182 7.15 -14.50 -8.52
CA LEU A 182 8.41 -14.62 -7.77
C LEU A 182 9.03 -16.01 -7.88
N ASP A 183 10.35 -16.07 -7.81
CA ASP A 183 11.11 -17.31 -7.61
C ASP A 183 10.81 -17.97 -6.24
N ASN A 184 10.57 -17.15 -5.21
CA ASN A 184 10.34 -17.62 -3.86
C ASN A 184 9.34 -16.73 -3.11
N TYR A 185 8.34 -17.35 -2.48
CA TYR A 185 7.32 -16.68 -1.66
C TYR A 185 7.58 -16.82 -0.15
N GLU A 186 8.64 -17.51 0.27
CA GLU A 186 9.09 -17.62 1.67
C GLU A 186 9.86 -16.37 2.12
N ILE A 187 9.12 -15.27 2.33
CA ILE A 187 9.67 -13.97 2.73
C ILE A 187 9.57 -13.80 4.25
N ASP A 188 10.72 -13.64 4.92
CA ASP A 188 10.78 -13.47 6.37
C ASP A 188 10.06 -12.20 6.85
N GLY A 189 9.30 -12.32 7.93
CA GLY A 189 8.51 -11.24 8.53
C GLY A 189 7.20 -10.89 7.80
N LEU A 190 6.99 -11.33 6.56
CA LEU A 190 5.80 -11.02 5.78
C LEU A 190 4.52 -11.45 6.50
N LYS A 191 3.54 -10.55 6.61
CA LYS A 191 2.26 -10.76 7.31
C LYS A 191 1.08 -10.88 6.37
N LYS A 192 1.09 -10.16 5.25
CA LYS A 192 0.03 -10.15 4.26
C LYS A 192 0.62 -10.38 2.87
N LEU A 193 0.02 -11.30 2.11
CA LEU A 193 0.35 -11.56 0.72
C LEU A 193 -0.93 -11.59 -0.13
N ILE A 194 -0.93 -10.81 -1.21
CA ILE A 194 -1.93 -10.86 -2.27
C ILE A 194 -1.23 -11.29 -3.56
N LEU A 195 -1.72 -12.35 -4.18
CA LEU A 195 -1.31 -12.80 -5.50
C LEU A 195 -2.50 -12.65 -6.44
N ASP A 196 -2.35 -11.84 -7.48
CA ASP A 196 -3.28 -11.72 -8.60
C ASP A 196 -2.54 -12.06 -9.88
N SER A 197 -2.88 -13.18 -10.49
CA SER A 197 -2.15 -13.74 -11.63
C SER A 197 -3.12 -14.34 -12.62
N PHE A 198 -3.40 -13.59 -13.67
CA PHE A 198 -4.19 -14.04 -14.80
C PHE A 198 -3.27 -14.62 -15.89
N GLY A 199 -3.19 -15.95 -15.95
CA GLY A 199 -2.47 -16.62 -17.04
C GLY A 199 -3.25 -17.80 -17.60
N TYR A 200 -3.26 -17.93 -18.92
CA TYR A 200 -3.94 -19.03 -19.63
C TYR A 200 -3.07 -20.28 -19.83
N GLU A 201 -1.80 -20.24 -19.40
CA GLU A 201 -0.90 -21.38 -19.62
C GLU A 201 -1.20 -22.53 -18.69
N ASN A 202 -1.12 -23.76 -19.21
CA ASN A 202 -1.38 -25.00 -18.48
C ASN A 202 -0.33 -25.35 -17.43
N THR A 203 0.57 -24.43 -17.07
CA THR A 203 1.61 -24.66 -16.07
C THR A 203 0.99 -24.94 -14.71
N THR A 204 1.66 -25.80 -13.95
CA THR A 204 1.33 -26.20 -12.59
C THR A 204 2.18 -25.35 -11.67
N THR A 205 1.56 -24.63 -10.74
CA THR A 205 2.29 -23.83 -9.74
C THR A 205 2.03 -24.39 -8.35
N GLU A 206 3.13 -24.67 -7.63
CA GLU A 206 3.11 -25.02 -6.21
C GLU A 206 3.52 -23.81 -5.39
N TYR A 207 2.74 -23.50 -4.35
CA TYR A 207 3.05 -22.38 -3.45
C TYR A 207 3.40 -22.88 -2.05
N SER A 208 4.46 -22.29 -1.50
CA SER A 208 4.87 -22.42 -0.09
C SER A 208 5.18 -21.04 0.45
N PHE A 209 4.85 -20.81 1.72
CA PHE A 209 4.93 -19.49 2.34
C PHE A 209 5.62 -19.55 3.69
N ALA A 210 6.21 -18.42 4.11
CA ALA A 210 6.79 -18.28 5.43
C ALA A 210 5.72 -18.43 6.53
N SER A 211 6.10 -19.01 7.67
CA SER A 211 5.20 -19.23 8.80
C SER A 211 4.71 -17.94 9.46
N SER A 212 5.32 -16.79 9.18
CA SER A 212 4.89 -15.49 9.70
C SER A 212 3.59 -14.96 9.11
N LEU A 213 3.14 -15.52 7.97
CA LEU A 213 2.02 -15.03 7.19
C LEU A 213 0.68 -15.23 7.93
N GLU A 214 -0.11 -14.16 7.99
CA GLU A 214 -1.40 -14.10 8.69
C GLU A 214 -2.58 -13.88 7.74
N ASP A 215 -2.35 -13.27 6.57
CA ASP A 215 -3.38 -12.95 5.58
C ASP A 215 -2.88 -13.32 4.18
N LEU A 216 -3.58 -14.24 3.52
CA LEU A 216 -3.24 -14.75 2.19
C LEU A 216 -4.45 -14.66 1.28
N THR A 217 -4.27 -13.98 0.15
CA THR A 217 -5.22 -13.89 -0.95
C THR A 217 -4.56 -14.39 -2.22
N ILE A 218 -5.18 -15.36 -2.91
CA ILE A 218 -4.71 -15.86 -4.19
C ILE A 218 -5.83 -15.85 -5.22
N LEU A 219 -5.63 -15.09 -6.28
CA LEU A 219 -6.43 -15.02 -7.49
C LEU A 219 -5.57 -15.57 -8.63
N ASP A 220 -5.51 -16.89 -8.79
CA ASP A 220 -4.61 -17.51 -9.79
C ASP A 220 -5.26 -18.75 -10.43
N TYR A 221 -5.24 -18.80 -11.77
CA TYR A 221 -5.80 -19.89 -12.56
C TYR A 221 -4.87 -21.12 -12.69
N LYS A 222 -3.61 -20.98 -12.30
CA LYS A 222 -2.54 -21.99 -12.46
C LYS A 222 -2.28 -22.82 -11.20
N ILE A 223 -2.87 -22.44 -10.06
CA ILE A 223 -2.66 -23.12 -8.79
C ILE A 223 -3.04 -24.59 -8.91
N THR A 224 -2.15 -25.47 -8.46
CA THR A 224 -2.46 -26.90 -8.31
C THR A 224 -2.23 -27.40 -6.90
N LYS A 225 -1.31 -26.77 -6.16
CA LYS A 225 -0.98 -27.19 -4.80
C LYS A 225 -0.56 -26.01 -3.94
N ILE A 226 -1.05 -25.97 -2.70
CA ILE A 226 -0.70 -24.94 -1.73
C ILE A 226 -0.31 -25.59 -0.40
N THR A 227 0.88 -25.28 0.08
CA THR A 227 1.27 -25.56 1.47
C THR A 227 0.93 -24.34 2.33
N LEU A 228 -0.09 -24.46 3.18
CA LEU A 228 -0.59 -23.36 3.99
C LEU A 228 0.26 -23.16 5.26
N PRO A 229 0.64 -21.91 5.60
CA PRO A 229 1.39 -21.64 6.81
C PRO A 229 0.49 -21.72 8.06
N PRO A 230 1.03 -22.14 9.23
CA PRO A 230 0.21 -22.47 10.41
C PRO A 230 -0.40 -21.25 11.12
N ASN A 231 0.17 -20.05 10.96
CA ASN A 231 -0.29 -18.84 11.63
C ASN A 231 -1.34 -18.05 10.83
N LEU A 232 -1.81 -18.62 9.72
CA LEU A 232 -2.76 -17.95 8.86
C LEU A 232 -4.07 -17.66 9.61
N ARG A 233 -4.52 -16.40 9.57
CA ARG A 233 -5.77 -15.93 10.15
C ARG A 233 -6.86 -15.73 9.10
N ARG A 234 -6.48 -15.35 7.89
CA ARG A 234 -7.37 -15.14 6.75
C ARG A 234 -6.84 -15.83 5.51
N LEU A 235 -7.68 -16.64 4.89
CA LEU A 235 -7.42 -17.26 3.59
C LEU A 235 -8.54 -16.91 2.61
N TYR A 236 -8.14 -16.36 1.46
CA TYR A 236 -9.01 -16.23 0.31
C TYR A 236 -8.36 -16.83 -0.93
N ILE A 237 -9.04 -17.77 -1.58
CA ILE A 237 -8.54 -18.37 -2.83
C ILE A 237 -9.66 -18.41 -3.86
N SER A 238 -9.36 -17.98 -5.07
CA SER A 238 -10.25 -18.07 -6.23
C SER A 238 -9.50 -18.63 -7.43
N THR A 239 -9.95 -19.78 -7.94
CA THR A 239 -9.46 -20.39 -9.18
C THR A 239 -10.59 -21.13 -9.92
N PHE A 240 -10.46 -21.31 -11.24
CA PHE A 240 -11.55 -21.84 -12.08
C PHE A 240 -11.17 -23.06 -12.94
N LEU A 241 -9.87 -23.33 -13.14
CA LEU A 241 -9.44 -24.31 -14.15
C LEU A 241 -9.15 -25.71 -13.59
N LYS A 242 -8.68 -25.79 -12.34
CA LYS A 242 -8.15 -27.03 -11.77
C LYS A 242 -8.52 -27.17 -10.30
N SER A 243 -8.59 -28.41 -9.84
CA SER A 243 -8.63 -28.73 -8.41
C SER A 243 -7.34 -28.24 -7.74
N VAL A 244 -7.44 -27.81 -6.48
CA VAL A 244 -6.31 -27.38 -5.66
C VAL A 244 -6.07 -28.41 -4.56
N ASP A 245 -4.86 -28.94 -4.49
CA ASP A 245 -4.40 -29.78 -3.39
C ASP A 245 -3.90 -28.91 -2.23
N PHE A 246 -4.51 -29.07 -1.05
CA PHE A 246 -4.15 -28.32 0.15
C PHE A 246 -3.30 -29.19 1.07
N VAL A 247 -2.10 -28.72 1.38
CA VAL A 247 -1.25 -29.31 2.41
C VAL A 247 -1.25 -28.36 3.61
N SER A 248 -1.88 -28.79 4.70
CA SER A 248 -1.95 -28.01 5.93
C SER A 248 -1.87 -28.92 7.15
N GLU A 249 -1.25 -28.42 8.21
CA GLU A 249 -1.45 -28.94 9.57
C GLU A 249 -2.77 -28.39 10.14
N GLU A 250 -3.06 -28.67 11.42
CA GLU A 250 -4.14 -27.98 12.13
C GLU A 250 -3.88 -26.46 12.12
N MET A 251 -4.90 -25.69 11.75
CA MET A 251 -4.83 -24.23 11.60
C MET A 251 -5.61 -23.54 12.73
N PRO A 252 -5.07 -23.48 13.97
CA PRO A 252 -5.79 -22.96 15.13
C PRO A 252 -6.03 -21.44 15.05
N HIS A 253 -5.29 -20.73 14.21
CA HIS A 253 -5.39 -19.28 14.06
C HIS A 253 -6.34 -18.85 12.93
N LEU A 254 -6.78 -19.78 12.07
CA LEU A 254 -7.61 -19.46 10.92
C LEU A 254 -9.03 -19.10 11.37
N GLU A 255 -9.40 -17.84 11.17
CA GLU A 255 -10.70 -17.29 11.56
C GLU A 255 -11.61 -17.06 10.35
N TYR A 256 -11.04 -16.79 9.18
CA TYR A 256 -11.79 -16.46 7.97
C TYR A 256 -11.26 -17.27 6.79
N LEU A 257 -12.16 -18.04 6.17
CA LEU A 257 -11.86 -18.86 5.01
C LEU A 257 -12.91 -18.58 3.92
N SER A 258 -12.46 -18.13 2.76
CA SER A 258 -13.32 -17.94 1.60
C SER A 258 -12.68 -18.59 0.37
N LEU A 259 -13.38 -19.56 -0.21
CA LEU A 259 -12.89 -20.41 -1.29
C LEU A 259 -13.86 -20.32 -2.48
N SER A 260 -13.33 -20.01 -3.65
CA SER A 260 -14.05 -20.05 -4.92
C SER A 260 -13.33 -21.02 -5.86
N LEU A 261 -13.71 -22.30 -5.84
CA LEU A 261 -12.98 -23.40 -6.47
C LEU A 261 -13.95 -24.33 -7.22
N PRO A 262 -13.54 -25.00 -8.32
CA PRO A 262 -14.43 -25.83 -9.12
C PRO A 262 -14.88 -27.12 -8.41
N ASP A 263 -13.99 -27.75 -7.63
CA ASP A 263 -14.22 -29.09 -7.06
C ASP A 263 -14.47 -29.11 -5.55
N VAL A 264 -14.55 -27.94 -4.90
CA VAL A 264 -14.75 -27.82 -3.44
C VAL A 264 -16.19 -27.39 -3.16
N LYS A 265 -16.95 -28.26 -2.47
CA LYS A 265 -18.33 -28.02 -2.06
C LYS A 265 -18.49 -27.88 -0.56
N SER A 266 -17.59 -28.48 0.21
CA SER A 266 -17.55 -28.37 1.65
C SER A 266 -16.12 -28.21 2.16
N LEU A 267 -15.98 -27.87 3.45
CA LEU A 267 -14.66 -27.70 4.08
C LEU A 267 -13.87 -29.01 4.08
N GLU A 268 -14.56 -30.15 4.24
CA GLU A 268 -13.95 -31.48 4.28
C GLU A 268 -13.22 -31.83 2.97
N ASP A 269 -13.69 -31.31 1.83
CA ASP A 269 -13.05 -31.52 0.52
C ASP A 269 -11.63 -30.93 0.46
N THR A 270 -11.33 -29.96 1.32
CA THR A 270 -10.02 -29.29 1.38
C THR A 270 -9.03 -29.98 2.32
N GLY A 271 -9.49 -30.84 3.23
CA GLY A 271 -8.64 -31.40 4.30
C GLY A 271 -8.19 -30.38 5.36
N ILE A 272 -8.61 -29.11 5.28
CA ILE A 272 -8.24 -28.06 6.25
C ILE A 272 -8.96 -28.30 7.58
N HIS A 273 -8.19 -28.39 8.66
CA HIS A 273 -8.72 -28.49 10.03
C HIS A 273 -8.51 -27.15 10.77
N ALA A 274 -9.58 -26.35 10.89
CA ALA A 274 -9.55 -25.02 11.48
C ALA A 274 -10.56 -24.89 12.65
N PRO A 275 -10.17 -25.22 13.89
CA PRO A 275 -11.10 -25.32 15.02
C PRO A 275 -11.72 -23.98 15.46
N ASN A 276 -11.09 -22.85 15.12
CA ASN A 276 -11.51 -21.51 15.53
C ASN A 276 -12.14 -20.69 14.37
N LEU A 277 -12.60 -21.37 13.31
CA LEU A 277 -13.18 -20.72 12.15
C LEU A 277 -14.46 -19.94 12.53
N LYS A 278 -14.51 -18.65 12.18
CA LYS A 278 -15.64 -17.74 12.44
C LYS A 278 -16.47 -17.50 11.19
N THR A 279 -15.84 -17.48 10.02
CA THR A 279 -16.49 -17.25 8.73
C THR A 279 -15.98 -18.27 7.72
N LEU A 280 -16.92 -18.93 7.07
CA LEU A 280 -16.70 -19.85 5.96
C LEU A 280 -17.57 -19.43 4.79
N GLU A 281 -16.94 -19.17 3.65
CA GLU A 281 -17.61 -18.97 2.38
C GLU A 281 -17.04 -19.94 1.36
N ILE A 282 -17.90 -20.77 0.77
CA ILE A 282 -17.51 -21.69 -0.30
C ILE A 282 -18.42 -21.39 -1.48
N ASN A 283 -17.84 -20.92 -2.57
CA ASN A 283 -18.52 -20.73 -3.84
C ASN A 283 -17.99 -21.78 -4.82
N SER A 284 -18.83 -22.76 -5.15
CA SER A 284 -18.54 -23.61 -6.31
C SER A 284 -18.73 -22.79 -7.57
N ARG A 285 -17.76 -22.84 -8.49
CA ARG A 285 -17.82 -22.18 -9.79
C ARG A 285 -17.76 -23.19 -10.91
#